data_AF-A0A961GHF3-F1
#
_entry.id   AF-A0A961GHF3-F1
#
_cell.length_a   1.000
_cell.length_b   1.000
_cell.length_c   1.000
_cell.angle_alpha   90.00
_cell.angle_beta   90.00
_cell.angle_gamma   90.00
#
_symmetry.space_group_name_H-M   'P 1'
#
loop_
_entity.id
_entity.type
_entity.pdbx_description
1 polymer ?
#
loop_
_entity_poly.entity_id
_entity_poly.type
_entity_poly.pdbx_seq_one_letter_code
_entity_poly.pdbx_strand_id
1 'polypeptide(L)'
;NPGVEPWDDLPENQKRLACRLQEAFAAFLDHTDDQIGRLVEGLEKLGQLDNTIFVLMSDNGASQEGGPFGVMHEMKFFNGILETPDEAVERIEDIGGPDSHTNYPWGWAQCGNSPFKWYKMNTHEGGVHVPMILNWPSGLADDARGTRREQFVNVSDVAPTIYDLLGITPADSYGGHEQMPLTGQSFAPVLADQDAPAANDLQYFEMLGSRALVADGWKAVCKHDQGADYDTEQWELYD
;
A
#
# COMPACT_ATOMS: atom_id res chain seq x y z
N ASN A 1 2.09 11.56 -12.92
CA ASN A 1 3.48 11.06 -12.96
C ASN A 1 4.05 11.25 -14.37
N PRO A 2 5.30 11.70 -14.54
CA PRO A 2 5.95 11.80 -15.84
C PRO A 2 5.95 10.45 -16.58
N GLY A 3 5.77 10.48 -17.91
CA GLY A 3 5.79 9.27 -18.74
C GLY A 3 4.49 8.47 -18.79
N VAL A 4 3.42 8.94 -18.16
CA VAL A 4 2.06 8.37 -18.32
C VAL A 4 1.33 9.14 -19.41
N GLU A 5 1.02 8.46 -20.52
CA GLU A 5 0.28 9.03 -21.64
C GLU A 5 -1.23 9.16 -21.32
N PRO A 6 -1.91 10.23 -21.80
CA PRO A 6 -3.35 10.35 -21.65
C PRO A 6 -4.09 9.18 -22.30
N TRP A 7 -5.13 8.67 -21.62
CA TRP A 7 -5.91 7.53 -22.11
C TRP A 7 -6.42 7.73 -23.54
N ASP A 8 -6.95 8.92 -23.86
CA ASP A 8 -7.53 9.20 -25.17
C ASP A 8 -6.52 9.10 -26.31
N ASP A 9 -5.24 9.36 -26.04
CA ASP A 9 -4.15 9.34 -27.01
C ASP A 9 -3.54 7.94 -27.23
N LEU A 10 -3.87 6.95 -26.39
CA LEU A 10 -3.31 5.61 -26.49
C LEU A 10 -3.77 4.89 -27.79
N PRO A 11 -2.87 4.15 -28.48
CA PRO A 11 -3.24 3.25 -29.56
C PRO A 11 -4.24 2.17 -29.12
N GLU A 12 -5.04 1.67 -30.07
CA GLU A 12 -6.10 0.70 -29.79
C GLU A 12 -5.59 -0.59 -29.15
N ASN A 13 -4.48 -1.16 -29.63
CA ASN A 13 -3.91 -2.38 -29.03
C ASN A 13 -3.47 -2.15 -27.58
N GLN A 14 -2.90 -0.97 -27.28
CA GLN A 14 -2.50 -0.62 -25.92
C GLN A 14 -3.72 -0.42 -25.01
N LYS A 15 -4.80 0.21 -25.49
CA LYS A 15 -6.07 0.31 -24.75
C LYS A 15 -6.64 -1.07 -24.44
N ARG A 16 -6.68 -1.96 -25.44
CA ARG A 16 -7.18 -3.34 -25.27
C ARG A 16 -6.37 -4.13 -24.24
N LEU A 17 -5.05 -4.08 -24.33
CA LEU A 17 -4.16 -4.73 -23.36
C LEU A 17 -4.34 -4.14 -21.95
N ALA A 18 -4.34 -2.82 -21.82
CA ALA A 18 -4.51 -2.13 -20.55
C ALA A 18 -5.86 -2.46 -19.89
N CYS A 19 -6.96 -2.52 -20.65
CA CYS A 19 -8.27 -2.96 -20.14
C CYS A 19 -8.20 -4.39 -19.63
N ARG A 20 -7.66 -5.32 -20.41
CA ARG A 20 -7.62 -6.74 -20.02
C ARG A 20 -6.79 -6.98 -18.75
N LEU A 21 -5.66 -6.28 -18.62
CA LEU A 21 -4.84 -6.32 -17.41
C LEU A 21 -5.60 -5.78 -16.18
N GLN A 22 -6.37 -4.71 -16.36
CA GLN A 22 -7.20 -4.15 -15.28
C GLN A 22 -8.38 -5.04 -14.91
N GLU A 23 -9.01 -5.71 -15.88
CA GLU A 23 -10.05 -6.72 -15.63
C GLU A 23 -9.52 -7.86 -14.75
N ALA A 24 -8.32 -8.38 -15.06
CA ALA A 24 -7.69 -9.43 -14.27
C ALA A 24 -7.33 -8.96 -12.85
N PHE A 25 -6.82 -7.74 -12.71
CA PHE A 25 -6.58 -7.14 -11.40
C PHE A 25 -7.89 -6.99 -10.59
N ALA A 26 -8.96 -6.47 -11.21
CA ALA A 26 -10.25 -6.33 -10.56
C ALA A 26 -10.83 -7.68 -10.13
N ALA A 27 -10.71 -8.72 -10.96
CA ALA A 27 -11.12 -10.07 -10.61
C ALA A 27 -10.31 -10.65 -9.44
N PHE A 28 -9.00 -10.39 -9.37
CA PHE A 28 -8.17 -10.80 -8.24
C PHE A 28 -8.61 -10.10 -6.94
N LEU A 29 -8.89 -8.80 -7.00
CA LEU A 29 -9.36 -8.03 -5.86
C LEU A 29 -10.74 -8.49 -5.38
N ASP A 30 -11.69 -8.72 -6.29
CA ASP A 30 -13.03 -9.25 -5.98
C ASP A 30 -12.94 -10.64 -5.33
N HIS A 31 -12.10 -11.53 -5.87
CA HIS A 31 -11.86 -12.84 -5.27
C HIS A 31 -11.25 -12.74 -3.86
N THR A 32 -10.31 -11.80 -3.67
CA THR A 32 -9.67 -11.55 -2.37
C THR A 32 -10.70 -11.08 -1.33
N ASP A 33 -11.59 -10.16 -1.72
CA ASP A 33 -12.68 -9.68 -0.86
C ASP A 33 -13.63 -10.83 -0.47
N ASP A 34 -14.04 -11.69 -1.42
CA ASP A 34 -14.84 -12.89 -1.12
C ASP A 34 -14.13 -13.81 -0.11
N GLN A 35 -12.81 -14.00 -0.23
CA GLN A 35 -12.05 -14.82 0.72
C GLN A 35 -11.97 -14.18 2.11
N ILE A 36 -11.86 -12.85 2.21
CA ILE A 36 -11.96 -12.13 3.48
C ILE A 36 -13.36 -12.31 4.06
N GLY A 37 -14.41 -12.19 3.25
CA GLY A 37 -15.80 -12.44 3.64
C GLY A 37 -15.99 -13.83 4.26
N ARG A 38 -15.41 -14.88 3.65
CA ARG A 38 -15.43 -16.24 4.21
C ARG A 38 -14.78 -16.36 5.59
N LEU A 39 -13.68 -15.63 5.83
CA LEU A 39 -13.03 -15.59 7.14
C LEU A 39 -13.93 -14.88 8.17
N VAL A 40 -14.49 -13.72 7.80
CA VAL A 40 -15.40 -12.94 8.64
C VAL A 40 -16.64 -13.76 9.02
N GLU A 41 -17.31 -14.38 8.04
CA GLU A 41 -18.45 -15.26 8.28
C GLU A 41 -18.11 -16.43 9.22
N GLY A 42 -16.89 -16.96 9.11
CA GLY A 42 -16.39 -18.00 10.01
C GLY A 42 -16.33 -17.51 11.45
N LEU A 43 -15.78 -16.31 11.69
CA LEU A 43 -15.72 -15.67 13.00
C LEU A 43 -17.12 -15.36 13.56
N GLU A 44 -18.06 -14.93 12.71
CA GLU A 44 -19.45 -14.70 13.10
C GLU A 44 -20.15 -15.98 13.55
N LYS A 45 -20.01 -17.07 12.78
CA LYS A 45 -20.60 -18.38 13.11
C LYS A 45 -20.06 -18.94 14.43
N LEU A 46 -18.82 -18.59 14.79
CA LEU A 46 -18.20 -18.94 16.07
C LEU A 46 -18.57 -17.99 17.22
N GLY A 47 -19.30 -16.90 16.94
CA GLY A 47 -19.60 -15.83 17.90
C GLY A 47 -18.34 -15.10 18.38
N GLN A 48 -17.28 -15.06 17.58
CA GLN A 48 -15.99 -14.46 17.92
C GLN A 48 -15.73 -13.13 17.21
N LEU A 49 -16.48 -12.79 16.15
CA LEU A 49 -16.24 -11.58 15.36
C LEU A 49 -16.20 -10.31 16.24
N ASP A 50 -17.19 -10.15 17.12
CA ASP A 50 -17.30 -8.94 17.94
C ASP A 50 -16.10 -8.74 18.87
N ASN A 51 -15.44 -9.81 19.31
CA ASN A 51 -14.27 -9.76 20.18
C ASN A 51 -12.95 -10.02 19.44
N THR A 52 -12.94 -9.83 18.12
CA THR A 52 -11.74 -9.95 17.29
C THR A 52 -11.32 -8.56 16.80
N ILE A 53 -10.03 -8.25 16.96
CA ILE A 53 -9.42 -7.07 16.33
C ILE A 53 -9.03 -7.46 14.91
N PHE A 54 -9.65 -6.83 13.93
CA PHE A 54 -9.37 -7.02 12.51
C PHE A 54 -8.66 -5.79 11.96
N VAL A 55 -7.47 -5.96 11.39
CA VAL A 55 -6.72 -4.90 10.70
C VAL A 55 -6.50 -5.34 9.27
N LEU A 56 -7.05 -4.58 8.31
CA LEU A 56 -6.86 -4.79 6.88
C LEU A 56 -6.09 -3.61 6.31
N MET A 57 -5.00 -3.89 5.59
CA MET A 57 -4.22 -2.87 4.91
C MET A 57 -3.51 -3.45 3.69
N SER A 58 -3.13 -2.59 2.75
CA SER A 58 -2.15 -2.94 1.73
C SER A 58 -0.73 -2.79 2.29
N ASP A 59 0.26 -3.47 1.71
CA ASP A 59 1.65 -3.43 2.14
C ASP A 59 2.43 -2.24 1.54
N ASN A 60 2.01 -1.75 0.38
CA ASN A 60 2.56 -0.59 -0.32
C ASN A 60 1.54 -0.04 -1.35
N GLY A 61 1.84 1.10 -1.95
CA GLY A 61 1.02 1.62 -3.06
C GLY A 61 1.05 0.74 -4.32
N ALA A 62 0.29 1.13 -5.35
CA ALA A 62 0.14 0.37 -6.58
C ALA A 62 1.47 0.06 -7.28
N SER A 63 1.59 -1.11 -7.92
CA SER A 63 2.84 -1.56 -8.55
C SER A 63 3.12 -0.82 -9.86
N GLN A 64 4.37 -0.40 -10.06
CA GLN A 64 4.85 0.16 -11.33
C GLN A 64 5.56 -0.86 -12.22
N GLU A 65 5.62 -2.12 -11.80
CA GLU A 65 6.47 -3.16 -12.41
C GLU A 65 5.90 -3.64 -13.76
N GLY A 66 4.70 -3.21 -14.17
CA GLY A 66 4.22 -3.38 -15.55
C GLY A 66 4.76 -2.36 -16.55
N GLY A 67 5.51 -1.35 -16.11
CA GLY A 67 6.07 -0.35 -17.02
C GLY A 67 5.00 0.55 -17.67
N PRO A 68 5.33 1.28 -18.76
CA PRO A 68 4.40 2.19 -19.42
C PRO A 68 3.20 1.48 -20.05
N PHE A 69 3.35 0.20 -20.40
CA PHE A 69 2.41 -0.53 -21.26
C PHE A 69 1.69 -1.70 -20.56
N GLY A 70 2.20 -2.16 -19.42
CA GLY A 70 1.86 -3.46 -18.87
C GLY A 70 2.71 -4.57 -19.52
N VAL A 71 2.76 -5.73 -18.87
CA VAL A 71 3.54 -6.88 -19.33
C VAL A 71 2.79 -8.18 -19.12
N MET A 72 3.04 -9.18 -19.98
CA MET A 72 2.56 -10.55 -19.84
C MET A 72 3.36 -11.36 -18.82
N HIS A 73 4.58 -10.91 -18.50
CA HIS A 73 5.49 -11.58 -17.58
C HIS A 73 6.33 -10.57 -16.79
N GLU A 74 6.02 -10.37 -15.51
CA GLU A 74 6.62 -9.34 -14.65
C GLU A 74 8.15 -9.44 -14.55
N MET A 75 8.74 -10.64 -14.61
CA MET A 75 10.21 -10.77 -14.61
C MET A 75 10.90 -10.02 -15.76
N LYS A 76 10.18 -9.65 -16.83
CA LYS A 76 10.74 -8.77 -17.86
C LYS A 76 11.16 -7.42 -17.29
N PHE A 77 10.37 -6.83 -16.39
CA PHE A 77 10.70 -5.58 -15.70
C PHE A 77 12.01 -5.69 -14.92
N PHE A 78 12.14 -6.73 -14.09
CA PHE A 78 13.36 -6.95 -13.30
C PHE A 78 14.61 -7.23 -14.14
N ASN A 79 14.44 -7.67 -15.39
CA ASN A 79 15.54 -7.91 -16.33
C ASN A 79 15.75 -6.77 -17.34
N GLY A 80 15.00 -5.66 -17.23
CA GLY A 80 15.10 -4.54 -18.17
C GLY A 80 14.66 -4.87 -19.60
N ILE A 81 13.80 -5.87 -19.76
CA ILE A 81 13.27 -6.30 -21.07
C ILE A 81 11.97 -5.56 -21.32
N LEU A 82 11.91 -4.78 -22.39
CA LEU A 82 10.68 -4.15 -22.84
C LEU A 82 9.83 -5.16 -23.63
N GLU A 83 8.52 -5.17 -23.35
CA GLU A 83 7.51 -5.86 -24.15
C GLU A 83 6.56 -4.80 -24.72
N THR A 84 6.34 -4.83 -26.03
CA THR A 84 5.46 -3.86 -26.67
C THR A 84 4.00 -4.28 -26.60
N PRO A 85 3.03 -3.35 -26.63
CA PRO A 85 1.61 -3.70 -26.69
C PRO A 85 1.26 -4.60 -27.87
N ASP A 86 1.89 -4.40 -29.03
CA ASP A 86 1.64 -5.19 -30.24
C ASP A 86 2.09 -6.65 -30.12
N GLU A 87 3.13 -6.92 -29.31
CA GLU A 87 3.56 -8.30 -28.99
C GLU A 87 2.68 -8.91 -27.88
N ALA A 88 2.43 -8.16 -26.81
CA ALA A 88 1.67 -8.66 -25.66
C ALA A 88 0.21 -8.98 -26.02
N VAL A 89 -0.41 -8.19 -26.91
CA VAL A 89 -1.82 -8.38 -27.30
C VAL A 89 -2.06 -9.71 -28.03
N GLU A 90 -1.03 -10.34 -28.61
CA GLU A 90 -1.16 -11.66 -29.23
C GLU A 90 -1.54 -12.75 -28.21
N ARG A 91 -1.26 -12.52 -26.93
CA ARG A 91 -1.54 -13.43 -25.80
C ARG A 91 -2.57 -12.88 -24.82
N ILE A 92 -3.40 -11.92 -25.25
CA ILE A 92 -4.37 -11.23 -24.38
C ILE A 92 -5.34 -12.18 -23.66
N GLU A 93 -5.69 -13.31 -24.28
CA GLU A 93 -6.60 -14.32 -23.70
C GLU A 93 -5.96 -15.12 -22.56
N ASP A 94 -4.63 -15.16 -22.46
CA ASP A 94 -3.92 -15.85 -21.37
C ASP A 94 -3.98 -15.04 -20.05
N ILE A 95 -4.29 -13.74 -20.11
CA ILE A 95 -4.27 -12.83 -18.96
C ILE A 95 -5.29 -13.27 -17.91
N GLY A 96 -4.82 -13.43 -16.67
CA GLY A 96 -5.59 -13.94 -15.53
C GLY A 96 -5.66 -15.47 -15.47
N GLY A 97 -5.17 -16.16 -16.49
CA GLY A 97 -4.99 -17.61 -16.52
C GLY A 97 -3.60 -18.04 -16.03
N PRO A 98 -3.39 -19.36 -15.85
CA PRO A 98 -2.14 -19.93 -15.32
C PRO A 98 -0.93 -19.76 -16.23
N ASP A 99 -1.13 -19.39 -17.49
CA ASP A 99 -0.07 -19.22 -18.51
C ASP A 99 0.41 -17.76 -18.62
N SER A 100 0.05 -16.91 -17.66
CA SER A 100 0.45 -15.50 -17.58
C SER A 100 1.01 -15.13 -16.20
N HIS A 101 1.91 -14.16 -16.14
CA HIS A 101 2.43 -13.58 -14.89
C HIS A 101 2.46 -12.05 -15.04
N THR A 102 1.28 -11.47 -15.24
CA THR A 102 1.12 -10.12 -15.76
C THR A 102 1.24 -9.02 -14.71
N ASN A 103 1.57 -7.81 -15.14
CA ASN A 103 1.42 -6.58 -14.34
C ASN A 103 0.86 -5.44 -15.21
N TYR A 104 0.00 -4.58 -14.64
CA TYR A 104 -0.71 -3.53 -15.36
C TYR A 104 0.17 -2.30 -15.69
N PRO A 105 -0.20 -1.46 -16.67
CA PRO A 105 0.55 -0.24 -16.97
C PRO A 105 0.55 0.79 -15.85
N TRP A 106 1.55 1.68 -15.88
CA TRP A 106 1.64 2.87 -15.01
C TRP A 106 0.36 3.71 -14.97
N GLY A 107 -0.40 3.77 -16.06
CA GLY A 107 -1.69 4.47 -16.09
C GLY A 107 -2.66 3.95 -15.03
N TRP A 108 -2.80 2.62 -14.90
CA TRP A 108 -3.66 2.02 -13.89
C TRP A 108 -3.08 2.10 -12.48
N ALA A 109 -1.76 1.97 -12.34
CA ALA A 109 -1.08 2.22 -11.08
C ALA A 109 -1.35 3.65 -10.58
N GLN A 110 -1.34 4.64 -11.48
CA GLN A 110 -1.60 6.04 -11.16
C GLN A 110 -3.06 6.26 -10.75
N CYS A 111 -4.01 5.63 -11.44
CA CYS A 111 -5.41 5.65 -11.05
C CYS A 111 -5.59 5.08 -9.63
N GLY A 112 -4.97 3.93 -9.34
CA GLY A 112 -5.04 3.30 -8.01
C GLY A 112 -4.46 4.13 -6.88
N ASN A 113 -3.45 4.96 -7.17
CA ASN A 113 -2.81 5.83 -6.19
C ASN A 113 -3.37 7.26 -6.14
N SER A 114 -4.31 7.62 -7.02
CA SER A 114 -4.74 9.01 -7.14
C SER A 114 -5.34 9.54 -5.82
N PRO A 115 -4.94 10.74 -5.36
CA PRO A 115 -4.20 11.78 -6.09
C PRO A 115 -2.67 11.75 -5.91
N PHE A 116 -2.13 10.70 -5.30
CA PHE A 116 -0.74 10.68 -4.83
C PHE A 116 0.31 10.43 -5.92
N LYS A 117 1.51 11.00 -5.70
CA LYS A 117 2.64 10.91 -6.61
C LYS A 117 3.37 9.58 -6.47
N TRP A 118 3.78 9.00 -7.61
CA TRP A 118 4.51 7.74 -7.73
C TRP A 118 3.77 6.48 -7.23
N TYR A 119 4.53 5.42 -6.96
CA TYR A 119 4.10 4.02 -6.89
C TYR A 119 4.90 3.25 -5.83
N LYS A 120 4.63 1.96 -5.68
CA LYS A 120 5.48 0.98 -4.99
C LYS A 120 6.98 1.21 -5.30
N MET A 121 7.82 1.00 -4.29
CA MET A 121 9.28 1.25 -4.29
C MET A 121 9.67 2.74 -4.14
N ASN A 122 8.72 3.65 -3.97
CA ASN A 122 8.99 5.07 -3.73
C ASN A 122 8.56 5.50 -2.32
N THR A 123 9.17 6.57 -1.79
CA THR A 123 8.86 7.14 -0.46
C THR A 123 7.82 8.27 -0.51
N HIS A 124 7.41 8.72 -1.70
CA HIS A 124 6.25 9.60 -1.86
C HIS A 124 4.94 8.89 -1.51
N GLU A 125 3.88 9.66 -1.30
CA GLU A 125 2.58 9.13 -0.87
C GLU A 125 2.05 8.00 -1.76
N GLY A 126 2.27 8.00 -3.08
CA GLY A 126 1.81 6.90 -3.94
C GLY A 126 2.57 5.58 -3.72
N GLY A 127 3.67 5.59 -2.97
CA GLY A 127 4.36 4.36 -2.56
C GLY A 127 4.07 3.91 -1.14
N VAL A 128 3.73 4.83 -0.23
CA VAL A 128 3.63 4.56 1.21
C VAL A 128 2.28 4.88 1.85
N HIS A 129 1.39 5.60 1.16
CA HIS A 129 0.03 5.87 1.62
C HIS A 129 -0.88 4.75 1.13
N VAL A 130 -1.34 3.93 2.07
CA VAL A 130 -2.15 2.74 1.78
C VAL A 130 -3.47 2.80 2.54
N PRO A 131 -4.55 2.17 2.03
CA PRO A 131 -5.77 2.04 2.81
C PRO A 131 -5.51 1.19 4.05
N MET A 132 -6.13 1.58 5.16
CA MET A 132 -6.17 0.80 6.39
C MET A 132 -7.59 0.83 6.98
N ILE A 133 -8.09 -0.33 7.38
CA ILE A 133 -9.35 -0.50 8.10
C ILE A 133 -9.04 -1.23 9.40
N LEU A 134 -9.56 -0.72 10.51
CA LEU A 134 -9.55 -1.39 11.80
C LEU A 134 -10.99 -1.62 12.27
N ASN A 135 -11.32 -2.85 12.63
CA ASN A 135 -12.63 -3.24 13.15
C ASN A 135 -12.47 -4.03 14.45
N TRP A 136 -13.12 -3.57 15.52
CA TRP A 136 -13.20 -4.31 16.79
C TRP A 136 -14.49 -3.94 17.53
N PRO A 137 -15.62 -4.62 17.26
CA PRO A 137 -16.92 -4.19 17.76
C PRO A 137 -16.98 -4.08 19.28
N SER A 138 -16.51 -5.08 20.03
CA SER A 138 -16.59 -5.07 21.50
C SER A 138 -15.65 -4.07 22.17
N GLY A 139 -14.58 -3.63 21.49
CA GLY A 139 -13.60 -2.72 22.08
C GLY A 139 -13.70 -1.27 21.59
N LEU A 140 -14.47 -1.01 20.51
CA LEU A 140 -14.74 0.33 20.02
C LEU A 140 -16.14 0.80 20.42
N ALA A 141 -16.25 2.06 20.83
CA ALA A 141 -17.55 2.71 21.05
C ALA A 141 -18.38 2.71 19.76
N ASP A 142 -19.71 2.60 19.89
CA ASP A 142 -20.62 2.48 18.73
C ASP A 142 -20.50 3.69 17.77
N ASP A 143 -20.26 4.89 18.31
CA ASP A 143 -20.10 6.14 17.56
C ASP A 143 -18.73 6.28 16.88
N ALA A 144 -17.74 5.50 17.28
CA ALA A 144 -16.45 5.42 16.59
C ALA A 144 -16.48 4.52 15.35
N ARG A 145 -17.45 3.59 15.24
CA ARG A 145 -17.49 2.62 14.14
C ARG A 145 -17.96 3.26 12.84
N GLY A 146 -17.33 2.88 11.73
CA GLY A 146 -17.65 3.42 10.40
C GLY A 146 -17.23 4.88 10.17
N THR A 147 -16.43 5.44 11.09
CA THR A 147 -15.88 6.79 10.98
C THR A 147 -14.47 6.76 10.37
N ARG A 148 -14.01 7.90 9.83
CA ARG A 148 -12.67 8.06 9.27
C ARG A 148 -11.74 8.73 10.28
N ARG A 149 -10.46 8.38 10.23
CA ARG A 149 -9.36 9.04 10.97
C ARG A 149 -8.38 9.63 9.97
N GLU A 150 -7.84 10.80 10.29
CA GLU A 150 -6.92 11.55 9.43
C GLU A 150 -5.52 11.69 10.04
N GLN A 151 -5.36 11.28 11.30
CA GLN A 151 -4.10 11.26 12.00
C GLN A 151 -3.08 10.40 11.27
N PHE A 152 -1.84 10.86 11.21
CA PHE A 152 -0.74 10.08 10.69
C PHE A 152 -0.54 8.80 11.53
N VAL A 153 -0.40 7.68 10.83
CA VAL A 153 -0.09 6.36 11.39
C VAL A 153 0.90 5.68 10.45
N ASN A 154 1.90 5.02 11.01
CA ASN A 154 2.82 4.14 10.29
C ASN A 154 2.55 2.67 10.64
N VAL A 155 2.92 1.73 9.76
CA VAL A 155 2.81 0.29 10.05
C VAL A 155 3.55 -0.11 11.34
N SER A 156 4.62 0.60 11.72
CA SER A 156 5.32 0.38 13.00
C SER A 156 4.44 0.60 14.23
N ASP A 157 3.35 1.35 14.09
CA ASP A 157 2.43 1.73 15.17
C ASP A 157 1.37 0.65 15.43
N VAL A 158 1.19 -0.30 14.49
CA VAL A 158 0.18 -1.37 14.60
C VAL A 158 0.49 -2.30 15.78
N ALA A 159 1.74 -2.78 15.88
CA ALA A 159 2.15 -3.67 16.96
C ALA A 159 1.99 -3.07 18.37
N PRO A 160 2.53 -1.87 18.69
CA PRO A 160 2.32 -1.25 20.00
C PRO A 160 0.84 -0.95 20.27
N THR A 161 0.04 -0.61 19.24
CA THR A 161 -1.41 -0.45 19.41
C THR A 161 -2.09 -1.76 19.81
N ILE A 162 -1.77 -2.88 19.16
CA ILE A 162 -2.33 -4.19 19.54
C ILE A 162 -1.94 -4.56 20.98
N TYR A 163 -0.69 -4.30 21.38
CA TYR A 163 -0.26 -4.54 22.76
C TYR A 163 -1.02 -3.68 23.77
N ASP A 164 -1.21 -2.39 23.49
CA ASP A 164 -1.96 -1.46 24.33
C ASP A 164 -3.43 -1.89 24.49
N LEU A 165 -4.11 -2.20 23.38
CA LEU A 165 -5.50 -2.68 23.39
C LEU A 165 -5.68 -4.00 24.18
N LEU A 166 -4.64 -4.84 24.22
CA LEU A 166 -4.65 -6.11 24.97
C LEU A 166 -4.08 -5.98 26.40
N GLY A 167 -3.59 -4.80 26.80
CA GLY A 167 -2.92 -4.60 28.09
C GLY A 167 -1.63 -5.41 28.25
N ILE A 168 -0.91 -5.64 27.15
CA ILE A 168 0.33 -6.44 27.11
C ILE A 168 1.54 -5.49 27.19
N THR A 169 2.43 -5.73 28.14
CA THR A 169 3.78 -5.16 28.11
C THR A 169 4.72 -6.12 27.34
N PRO A 170 5.34 -5.69 26.23
CA PRO A 170 6.31 -6.53 25.52
C PRO A 170 7.52 -6.83 26.43
N ALA A 171 8.08 -8.03 26.31
CA ALA A 171 9.22 -8.43 27.12
C ALA A 171 10.54 -7.88 26.55
N ASP A 172 11.43 -7.39 27.41
CA ASP A 172 12.75 -6.90 27.01
C ASP A 172 13.65 -8.01 26.41
N SER A 173 13.33 -9.28 26.67
CA SER A 173 14.05 -10.43 26.12
C SER A 173 13.14 -11.61 25.82
N TYR A 174 13.51 -12.42 24.83
CA TYR A 174 12.85 -13.67 24.49
C TYR A 174 13.87 -14.74 24.09
N GLY A 175 13.75 -15.93 24.67
CA GLY A 175 14.70 -17.03 24.42
C GLY A 175 16.15 -16.72 24.81
N GLY A 176 16.38 -15.77 25.73
CA GLY A 176 17.72 -15.32 26.13
C GLY A 176 18.33 -14.23 25.24
N HIS A 177 17.58 -13.71 24.27
CA HIS A 177 18.00 -12.61 23.40
C HIS A 177 17.26 -11.32 23.76
N GLU A 178 17.98 -10.21 23.84
CA GLU A 178 17.41 -8.86 23.97
C GLU A 178 16.59 -8.53 22.72
N GLN A 179 15.39 -7.96 22.92
CA GLN A 179 14.52 -7.55 21.82
C GLN A 179 14.89 -6.15 21.33
N MET A 180 14.67 -5.90 20.04
CA MET A 180 14.73 -4.54 19.52
C MET A 180 13.59 -3.70 20.11
N PRO A 181 13.81 -2.40 20.38
CA PRO A 181 12.74 -1.53 20.83
C PRO A 181 11.65 -1.43 19.76
N LEU A 182 10.39 -1.34 20.20
CA LEU A 182 9.30 -0.94 19.31
C LEU A 182 9.53 0.53 18.91
N THR A 183 9.58 0.79 17.60
CA THR A 183 9.87 2.13 17.06
C THR A 183 8.61 2.94 16.79
N GLY A 184 7.44 2.29 16.74
CA GLY A 184 6.15 2.95 16.61
C GLY A 184 5.51 3.29 17.95
N GLN A 185 4.40 4.03 17.89
CA GLN A 185 3.63 4.46 19.06
C GLN A 185 2.18 4.01 18.96
N SER A 186 1.53 3.67 20.08
CA SER A 186 0.13 3.24 20.07
C SER A 186 -0.79 4.37 19.63
N PHE A 187 -1.61 4.15 18.60
CA PHE A 187 -2.67 5.05 18.16
C PHE A 187 -4.03 4.70 18.80
N ALA A 188 -4.08 3.89 19.85
CA ALA A 188 -5.32 3.58 20.56
C ALA A 188 -6.16 4.82 20.96
N PRO A 189 -5.57 5.96 21.39
CA PRO A 189 -6.33 7.17 21.66
C PRO A 189 -7.13 7.68 20.44
N VAL A 190 -6.56 7.58 19.23
CA VAL A 190 -7.20 7.99 17.97
C VAL A 190 -8.42 7.13 17.67
N LEU A 191 -8.44 5.87 18.10
CA LEU A 191 -9.61 5.00 17.92
C LEU A 191 -10.81 5.48 18.74
N ALA A 192 -10.55 6.04 19.93
CA ALA A 192 -11.58 6.51 20.87
C ALA A 192 -11.99 7.97 20.64
N ASP A 193 -11.07 8.82 20.19
CA ASP A 193 -11.30 10.26 20.00
C ASP A 193 -10.76 10.70 18.64
N GLN A 194 -11.66 11.20 17.78
CA GLN A 194 -11.31 11.69 16.45
C GLN A 194 -10.46 12.97 16.48
N ASP A 195 -10.46 13.70 17.59
CA ASP A 195 -9.70 14.94 17.77
C ASP A 195 -8.37 14.70 18.50
N ALA A 196 -8.06 13.44 18.85
CA ALA A 196 -6.77 13.08 19.42
C ALA A 196 -5.63 13.40 18.43
N PRO A 197 -4.45 13.84 18.93
CA PRO A 197 -3.28 14.03 18.09
C PRO A 197 -2.81 12.70 17.50
N ALA A 198 -2.07 12.77 16.39
CA ALA A 198 -1.36 11.60 15.87
C ALA A 198 -0.41 11.04 16.94
N ALA A 199 -0.34 9.71 17.04
CA ALA A 199 0.55 9.05 17.99
C ALA A 199 2.02 9.21 17.60
N ASN A 200 2.29 9.32 16.31
CA ASN A 200 3.62 9.51 15.77
C ASN A 200 3.66 10.80 14.95
N ASP A 201 4.57 11.70 15.30
CA ASP A 201 4.81 12.98 14.63
C ASP A 201 6.16 13.01 13.89
N LEU A 202 6.97 11.94 14.00
CA LEU A 202 8.30 11.83 13.39
C LEU A 202 8.51 10.44 12.78
N GLN A 203 8.52 10.37 11.45
CA GLN A 203 8.74 9.10 10.73
C GLN A 203 9.73 9.24 9.58
N TYR A 204 10.77 8.39 9.58
CA TYR A 204 11.74 8.27 8.50
C TYR A 204 11.37 7.14 7.54
N PHE A 205 11.64 7.34 6.25
CA PHE A 205 11.49 6.34 5.20
C PHE A 205 12.74 6.34 4.31
N GLU A 206 13.18 5.14 3.92
CA GLU A 206 14.19 4.95 2.89
C GLU A 206 13.84 3.72 2.05
N MET A 207 13.91 3.88 0.74
CA MET A 207 13.75 2.78 -0.21
C MET A 207 14.55 3.08 -1.47
N LEU A 208 15.55 2.23 -1.74
CA LEU A 208 16.40 2.30 -2.95
C LEU A 208 17.02 3.70 -3.16
N GLY A 209 17.47 4.33 -2.08
CA GLY A 209 18.04 5.67 -2.04
C GLY A 209 17.00 6.79 -1.96
N SER A 210 15.73 6.53 -2.30
CA SER A 210 14.66 7.50 -2.11
C SER A 210 14.38 7.67 -0.63
N ARG A 211 14.24 8.91 -0.16
CA ARG A 211 14.20 9.26 1.27
C ARG A 211 12.96 10.08 1.57
N ALA A 212 12.39 9.92 2.75
CA ALA A 212 11.39 10.86 3.26
C ALA A 212 11.46 11.00 4.78
N LEU A 213 10.99 12.15 5.27
CA LEU A 213 10.79 12.42 6.67
C LEU A 213 9.43 13.09 6.84
N VAL A 214 8.58 12.52 7.69
CA VAL A 214 7.40 13.20 8.24
C VAL A 214 7.80 13.80 9.57
N ALA A 215 7.53 15.09 9.78
CA ALA A 215 7.83 15.82 11.00
C ALA A 215 6.83 16.99 11.17
N ASP A 216 6.15 17.07 12.32
CA ASP A 216 5.27 18.21 12.67
C ASP A 216 4.19 18.53 11.60
N GLY A 217 3.60 17.50 11.00
CA GLY A 217 2.60 17.63 9.94
C GLY A 217 3.18 17.92 8.54
N TRP A 218 4.50 18.07 8.41
CA TRP A 218 5.16 18.23 7.12
C TRP A 218 5.76 16.91 6.64
N LYS A 219 5.84 16.75 5.32
CA LYS A 219 6.62 15.69 4.68
C LYS A 219 7.69 16.27 3.76
N ALA A 220 8.95 16.05 4.11
CA ALA A 220 10.08 16.24 3.22
C ALA A 220 10.36 14.93 2.47
N VAL A 221 10.46 14.96 1.14
CA VAL A 221 10.66 13.75 0.33
C VAL A 221 11.60 14.01 -0.85
N CYS A 222 12.43 13.01 -1.16
CA CYS A 222 13.39 13.06 -2.25
C CYS A 222 13.40 11.70 -2.96
N LYS A 223 13.16 11.71 -4.27
CA LYS A 223 13.30 10.52 -5.11
C LYS A 223 14.77 10.38 -5.53
N HIS A 224 15.33 9.17 -5.41
CA HIS A 224 16.64 8.83 -5.95
C HIS A 224 16.51 8.22 -7.34
N ASP A 225 17.45 8.57 -8.22
CA ASP A 225 17.69 7.88 -9.48
C ASP A 225 19.02 7.12 -9.38
N GLN A 226 19.04 5.85 -9.76
CA GLN A 226 20.21 5.00 -9.60
C GLN A 226 21.44 5.63 -10.27
N GLY A 227 22.50 5.87 -9.47
CA GLY A 227 23.74 6.47 -9.94
C GLY A 227 23.76 8.00 -9.95
N ALA A 228 22.67 8.66 -9.56
CA ALA A 228 22.65 10.10 -9.33
C ALA A 228 23.45 10.50 -8.08
N ASP A 229 23.92 11.74 -8.05
CA ASP A 229 24.63 12.32 -6.91
C ASP A 229 23.62 12.84 -5.87
N TYR A 230 23.61 12.20 -4.70
CA TYR A 230 22.75 12.54 -3.56
C TYR A 230 22.84 14.01 -3.13
N ASP A 231 23.97 14.68 -3.35
CA ASP A 231 24.19 16.09 -2.99
C ASP A 231 23.45 17.06 -3.91
N THR A 232 23.04 16.59 -5.09
CA THR A 232 22.36 17.41 -6.12
C THR A 232 20.87 17.14 -6.24
N GLU A 233 20.35 16.17 -5.49
CA GLU A 233 18.95 15.77 -5.58
C GLU A 233 18.03 16.81 -4.95
N GLN A 234 16.91 17.05 -5.62
CA GLN A 234 15.94 18.03 -5.17
C GLN A 234 15.01 17.42 -4.12
N TRP A 235 14.99 18.03 -2.94
CA TRP A 235 13.97 17.79 -1.93
C TRP A 235 12.69 18.55 -2.25
N GLU A 236 11.57 17.86 -2.06
CA GLU A 236 10.22 18.40 -2.11
C GLU A 236 9.68 18.47 -0.67
N LEU A 237 8.92 19.52 -0.35
CA LEU A 237 8.32 19.72 0.97
C LEU A 237 6.81 19.92 0.81
N TYR A 238 6.03 19.14 1.54
CA TYR A 238 4.57 19.09 1.50
C TYR A 238 3.97 19.28 2.90
N ASP A 239 2.81 19.92 2.99
CA ASP A 239 1.93 19.93 4.17
C ASP A 239 0.87 18.81 4.09
#